data_AF-A0A522EJ74-F1
#
_entry.id   AF-A0A522EJ74-F1
#
_cell.length_a   1.000
_cell.length_b   1.000
_cell.length_c   1.000
_cell.angle_alpha   90.00
_cell.angle_beta   90.00
_cell.angle_gamma   90.00
#
_symmetry.space_group_name_H-M   'P 1'
#
loop_
_entity.id
_entity.type
_entity.pdbx_description
1 polymer ?
#
loop_
_entity_poly.entity_id
_entity_poly.type
_entity_poly.pdbx_seq_one_letter_code
_entity_poly.pdbx_strand_id
1 'polypeptide(L)'
;MDKNKSPLKVALHGMDGRSYKMMTMYLQGPCKGAAMVVNENNAECDIFDVDVLNGQKLLAEYQEKKSQRPIIVLSLNDHKLENVLTVKKPVKTDDMLSVLSKAKALTVANIKEAASQAAPSLSRNDNAVQASVTAKAENIAEPVQEEQKLKKFVLNTDEQKKTSKHQAAMQLNEKGFGAFIGSVPGIDVNDQKQFDKAHYNPKEYFQGYVDSAFKVSRAKGQIRQLNSGWNPLIIFPQSDEVWLDVDESQLRAFSGLAINNTLGSKMSITPLSQEASAMDRTLERFYSMDAFLWKVACWASKGRYPVNIDINQPVYLRNWPNFTRLLVTPHTMRISALLIQGPRTLPNIAEVLDIKPQYVFVFISAACSLGLAGQVKREADVLVQSPEIKSNKNQGLLSRILSVLRGKKA
;
A
#
# COMPACT_ATOMS: atom_id res chain seq x y z
N MET A 1 3.40 -36.76 14.45
CA MET A 1 2.56 -35.61 14.05
C MET A 1 1.16 -36.13 13.76
N ASP A 2 0.22 -35.88 14.65
CA ASP A 2 -1.16 -36.37 14.53
C ASP A 2 -1.89 -35.69 13.38
N LYS A 3 -2.30 -36.49 12.39
CA LYS A 3 -2.95 -36.04 11.15
C LYS A 3 -4.43 -35.60 11.31
N ASN A 4 -4.92 -35.36 12.53
CA ASN A 4 -6.36 -35.19 12.77
C ASN A 4 -6.76 -34.06 13.73
N LYS A 5 -5.92 -33.03 13.93
CA LYS A 5 -6.30 -31.85 14.73
C LYS A 5 -6.25 -30.59 13.88
N SER A 6 -7.42 -30.01 13.61
CA SER A 6 -7.56 -28.66 13.04
C SER A 6 -6.85 -27.61 13.93
N PRO A 7 -6.23 -26.57 13.36
CA PRO A 7 -5.63 -25.50 14.16
C PRO A 7 -6.72 -24.73 14.93
N LEU A 8 -6.42 -24.29 16.15
CA LEU A 8 -7.30 -23.41 16.93
C LEU A 8 -7.42 -22.05 16.24
N LYS A 9 -8.64 -21.57 16.00
CA LYS A 9 -8.85 -20.26 15.37
C LYS A 9 -8.73 -19.15 16.41
N VAL A 10 -7.74 -18.25 16.25
CA VAL A 10 -7.45 -17.20 17.24
C VAL A 10 -7.62 -15.80 16.65
N ALA A 11 -8.11 -14.86 17.45
CA ALA A 11 -8.04 -13.42 17.17
C ALA A 11 -7.01 -12.74 18.08
N LEU A 12 -6.30 -11.74 17.56
CA LEU A 12 -5.24 -11.04 18.28
C LEU A 12 -5.70 -9.62 18.64
N HIS A 13 -5.47 -9.23 19.89
CA HIS A 13 -5.93 -7.96 20.48
C HIS A 13 -4.79 -7.24 21.19
N GLY A 14 -4.90 -5.92 21.29
CA GLY A 14 -3.88 -5.10 21.97
C GLY A 14 -2.52 -5.12 21.25
N MET A 15 -2.46 -5.49 19.97
CA MET A 15 -1.21 -5.54 19.22
C MET A 15 -1.16 -4.41 18.20
N ASP A 16 -0.05 -3.68 18.18
CA ASP A 16 0.23 -2.77 17.08
C ASP A 16 0.55 -3.57 15.80
N GLY A 17 0.51 -2.92 14.64
CA GLY A 17 0.69 -3.63 13.36
C GLY A 17 2.01 -4.40 13.17
N ARG A 18 3.03 -4.10 13.98
CA ARG A 18 4.30 -4.86 13.95
C ARG A 18 4.15 -6.11 14.80
N SER A 19 3.64 -5.96 16.03
CA SER A 19 3.45 -7.03 17.00
C SER A 19 2.43 -8.05 16.50
N TYR A 20 1.35 -7.60 15.85
CA TYR A 20 0.35 -8.45 15.22
C TYR A 20 0.97 -9.37 14.15
N LYS A 21 1.76 -8.80 13.23
CA LYS A 21 2.44 -9.57 12.18
C LYS A 21 3.49 -10.52 12.73
N MET A 22 4.29 -10.07 13.70
CA MET A 22 5.28 -10.94 14.35
C MET A 22 4.59 -12.12 15.03
N MET A 23 3.49 -11.88 15.75
CA MET A 23 2.70 -12.94 16.37
C MET A 23 2.07 -13.86 15.32
N THR A 24 1.55 -13.32 14.23
CA THR A 24 0.97 -14.11 13.13
C THR A 24 2.01 -15.03 12.50
N MET A 25 3.20 -14.50 12.15
CA MET A 25 4.32 -15.29 11.63
C MET A 25 4.81 -16.31 12.65
N TYR A 26 4.84 -15.95 13.94
CA TYR A 26 5.20 -16.85 15.03
C TYR A 26 4.22 -18.03 15.15
N LEU A 27 2.91 -17.76 15.03
CA LEU A 27 1.88 -18.81 15.05
C LEU A 27 1.92 -19.69 13.80
N GLN A 28 2.26 -19.13 12.64
CA GLN A 28 2.37 -19.85 11.37
C GLN A 28 3.69 -20.64 11.21
N GLY A 29 4.75 -20.22 11.90
CA GLY A 29 6.07 -20.84 11.87
C GLY A 29 6.30 -21.74 13.09
N PRO A 30 6.90 -21.23 14.18
CA PRO A 30 7.15 -21.99 15.41
C PRO A 30 5.95 -22.79 15.96
N CYS A 31 4.72 -22.24 15.88
CA CYS A 31 3.51 -22.94 16.35
C CYS A 31 2.66 -23.56 15.22
N LYS A 32 3.26 -23.83 14.05
CA LYS A 32 2.55 -24.31 12.86
C LYS A 32 1.63 -25.49 13.17
N GLY A 33 0.36 -25.35 12.80
CA GLY A 33 -0.66 -26.39 12.98
C GLY A 33 -1.35 -26.37 14.35
N ALA A 34 -0.84 -25.64 15.34
CA ALA A 34 -1.50 -25.48 16.64
C ALA A 34 -2.59 -24.40 16.61
N ALA A 35 -2.33 -23.28 15.93
CA ALA A 35 -3.28 -22.16 15.82
C ALA A 35 -3.21 -21.47 14.46
N MET A 36 -4.30 -20.79 14.10
CA MET A 36 -4.38 -19.93 12.92
C MET A 36 -5.09 -18.63 13.25
N VAL A 37 -4.56 -17.51 12.75
CA VAL A 37 -5.16 -16.19 12.99
C VAL A 37 -6.35 -15.99 12.05
N VAL A 38 -7.48 -15.56 12.60
CA VAL A 38 -8.73 -15.27 11.87
C VAL A 38 -9.38 -13.98 12.37
N ASN A 39 -10.37 -13.49 11.63
CA ASN A 39 -11.21 -12.37 12.07
C ASN A 39 -12.00 -12.72 13.35
N GLU A 40 -12.27 -11.72 14.20
CA GLU A 40 -12.90 -11.89 15.52
C GLU A 40 -14.21 -12.69 15.50
N ASN A 41 -15.04 -12.52 14.46
CA ASN A 41 -16.32 -13.23 14.29
C ASN A 41 -16.15 -14.75 14.10
N ASN A 42 -14.97 -15.18 13.66
CA ASN A 42 -14.65 -16.57 13.36
C ASN A 42 -13.71 -17.19 14.41
N ALA A 43 -13.33 -16.43 15.43
CA ALA A 43 -12.33 -16.83 16.41
C ALA A 43 -12.95 -17.66 17.55
N GLU A 44 -12.25 -18.74 17.87
CA GLU A 44 -12.58 -19.71 18.93
C GLU A 44 -11.87 -19.38 20.26
N CYS A 45 -10.85 -18.51 20.21
CA CYS A 45 -10.02 -18.07 21.33
C CYS A 45 -9.45 -16.68 21.02
N ASP A 46 -9.22 -15.87 22.05
CA ASP A 46 -8.54 -14.57 21.92
C ASP A 46 -7.13 -14.60 22.49
N ILE A 47 -6.25 -13.79 21.91
CA ILE A 47 -4.91 -13.54 22.45
C ILE A 47 -4.75 -12.02 22.63
N PHE A 48 -4.49 -11.59 23.86
CA PHE A 48 -4.30 -10.18 24.23
C PHE A 48 -2.84 -9.92 24.55
N ASP A 49 -2.26 -8.88 23.96
CA ASP A 49 -1.08 -8.24 24.51
C ASP A 49 -1.51 -7.16 25.52
N VAL A 50 -1.18 -7.36 26.79
CA VAL A 50 -1.62 -6.45 27.88
C VAL A 50 -0.58 -5.43 28.29
N ASP A 51 0.68 -5.54 27.84
CA ASP A 51 1.74 -4.62 28.26
C ASP A 51 1.85 -3.38 27.35
N VAL A 52 1.03 -3.30 26.31
CA VAL A 52 0.92 -2.11 25.47
C VAL A 52 0.04 -1.03 26.11
N LEU A 53 0.16 0.20 25.62
CA LEU A 53 -0.76 1.30 25.96
C LEU A 53 -2.22 0.85 25.72
N ASN A 54 -3.05 0.95 26.76
CA ASN A 54 -4.45 0.51 26.82
C ASN A 54 -4.70 -1.01 26.78
N GLY A 55 -3.69 -1.88 26.78
CA GLY A 55 -3.88 -3.34 26.69
C GLY A 55 -4.70 -3.93 27.84
N GLN A 56 -4.41 -3.53 29.08
CA GLN A 56 -5.18 -3.96 30.26
C GLN A 56 -6.63 -3.45 30.23
N LYS A 57 -6.85 -2.20 29.77
CA LYS A 57 -8.18 -1.62 29.65
C LYS A 57 -9.01 -2.37 28.60
N LEU A 58 -8.41 -2.70 27.46
CA LEU A 58 -9.06 -3.45 26.39
C LEU A 58 -9.46 -4.86 26.85
N LEU A 59 -8.61 -5.52 27.66
CA LEU A 59 -8.96 -6.80 28.28
C LEU A 59 -10.14 -6.67 29.25
N ALA A 60 -10.15 -5.65 30.11
CA ALA A 60 -11.24 -5.42 31.07
C ALA A 60 -12.58 -5.17 30.36
N GLU A 61 -12.60 -4.27 29.36
CA GLU A 61 -13.79 -4.01 28.53
C GLU A 61 -14.28 -5.26 27.79
N TYR A 62 -13.35 -6.16 27.44
CA TYR A 62 -13.68 -7.42 26.78
C TYR A 62 -14.29 -8.44 27.76
N GLN A 63 -13.75 -8.53 28.98
CA GLN A 63 -14.26 -9.42 30.03
C GLN A 63 -15.67 -9.00 30.51
N GLU A 64 -15.96 -7.69 30.55
CA GLU A 64 -17.30 -7.16 30.86
C GLU A 64 -18.37 -7.62 29.87
N LYS A 65 -17.99 -7.88 28.61
CA LYS A 65 -18.91 -8.40 27.58
C LYS A 65 -19.28 -9.87 27.78
N LYS A 66 -18.76 -10.54 28.82
CA LYS A 66 -19.03 -11.94 29.19
C LYS A 66 -18.91 -12.91 28.01
N SER A 67 -17.81 -12.77 27.26
CA SER A 67 -17.50 -13.71 26.18
C SER A 67 -17.20 -15.10 26.74
N GLN A 68 -17.78 -16.14 26.14
CA GLN A 68 -17.60 -17.53 26.55
C GLN A 68 -16.35 -18.19 25.93
N ARG A 69 -15.55 -17.45 25.15
CA ARG A 69 -14.35 -18.01 24.52
C ARG A 69 -13.13 -17.88 25.43
N PRO A 70 -12.23 -18.87 25.45
CA PRO A 70 -11.00 -18.79 26.21
C PRO A 70 -10.16 -17.57 25.80
N ILE A 71 -9.52 -16.94 26.79
CA ILE A 71 -8.64 -15.80 26.60
C ILE A 71 -7.22 -16.19 26.97
N ILE A 72 -6.27 -15.88 26.10
CA ILE A 72 -4.84 -15.97 26.34
C ILE A 72 -4.28 -14.56 26.51
N VAL A 73 -3.46 -14.33 27.54
CA VAL A 73 -2.82 -13.06 27.83
C VAL A 73 -1.31 -13.20 27.70
N LEU A 74 -0.69 -12.33 26.90
CA LEU A 74 0.75 -12.17 26.79
C LEU A 74 1.18 -11.02 27.72
N SER A 75 1.91 -11.33 28.79
CA SER A 75 2.38 -10.30 29.73
C SER A 75 3.87 -10.43 30.07
N LEU A 76 4.51 -9.30 30.32
CA LEU A 76 5.85 -9.17 30.91
C LEU A 76 5.83 -9.48 32.42
N ASN A 77 4.68 -9.27 33.08
CA ASN A 77 4.52 -9.40 34.52
C ASN A 77 3.77 -10.70 34.86
N ASP A 78 4.11 -11.30 36.00
CA ASP A 78 3.42 -12.49 36.52
C ASP A 78 2.08 -12.09 37.17
N HIS A 79 1.15 -11.58 36.37
CA HIS A 79 -0.20 -11.27 36.83
C HIS A 79 -1.07 -12.53 36.78
N LYS A 80 -1.59 -12.97 37.94
CA LYS A 80 -2.65 -13.98 38.00
C LYS A 80 -3.98 -13.29 37.73
N LEU A 81 -4.31 -13.14 36.46
CA LEU A 81 -5.62 -12.67 36.03
C LEU A 81 -6.63 -13.84 36.13
N GLU A 82 -7.79 -13.60 36.74
CA GLU A 82 -8.84 -14.61 36.82
C GLU A 82 -9.43 -14.93 35.44
N ASN A 83 -9.72 -16.21 35.20
CA ASN A 83 -10.38 -16.71 33.98
C ASN A 83 -9.61 -16.47 32.67
N VAL A 84 -8.29 -16.29 32.71
CA VAL A 84 -7.44 -16.22 31.51
C VAL A 84 -6.24 -17.15 31.59
N LEU A 85 -5.77 -17.60 30.43
CA LEU A 85 -4.53 -18.36 30.29
C LEU A 85 -3.37 -17.38 30.06
N THR A 86 -2.28 -17.48 30.81
CA THR A 86 -1.18 -16.50 30.71
C THR A 86 0.05 -17.11 30.04
N VAL A 87 0.69 -16.34 29.16
CA VAL A 87 1.99 -16.64 28.55
C VAL A 87 2.95 -15.50 28.87
N LYS A 88 4.07 -15.85 29.50
CA LYS A 88 5.10 -14.87 29.87
C LYS A 88 5.89 -14.43 28.64
N LYS A 89 6.20 -13.14 28.56
CA LYS A 89 7.13 -12.59 27.57
C LYS A 89 8.58 -12.62 28.11
N PRO A 90 9.59 -12.92 27.28
CA PRO A 90 9.49 -13.27 25.86
C PRO A 90 8.81 -14.63 25.65
N VAL A 91 7.93 -14.71 24.64
CA VAL A 91 7.10 -15.88 24.39
C VAL A 91 7.97 -17.07 23.96
N LYS A 92 7.99 -18.13 24.77
CA LYS A 92 8.65 -19.40 24.42
C LYS A 92 7.67 -20.31 23.67
N THR A 93 8.19 -21.11 22.75
CA THR A 93 7.37 -21.96 21.88
C THR A 93 6.64 -23.04 22.66
N ASP A 94 7.32 -23.70 23.59
CA ASP A 94 6.71 -24.77 24.40
C ASP A 94 5.59 -24.23 25.30
N ASP A 95 5.81 -23.07 25.93
CA ASP A 95 4.81 -22.40 26.78
C ASP A 95 3.57 -22.02 25.96
N MET A 96 3.78 -21.45 24.76
CA MET A 96 2.70 -21.09 23.85
C MET A 96 1.91 -22.32 23.38
N LEU A 97 2.60 -23.39 22.96
CA LEU A 97 1.95 -24.63 22.49
C LEU A 97 1.14 -25.30 23.60
N SER A 98 1.65 -25.31 24.83
CA SER A 98 0.96 -25.80 26.02
C SER A 98 -0.32 -25.00 26.27
N VAL A 99 -0.23 -23.67 26.22
CA VAL A 99 -1.38 -22.78 26.44
C VAL A 99 -2.42 -22.89 25.31
N LEU A 100 -2.01 -22.97 24.05
CA LEU A 100 -2.93 -23.19 22.92
C LEU A 100 -3.68 -24.54 23.04
N SER A 101 -2.99 -25.58 23.51
CA SER A 101 -3.60 -26.88 23.73
C SER A 101 -4.64 -26.84 24.84
N LYS A 102 -4.37 -26.10 25.93
CA LYS A 102 -5.33 -25.86 27.02
C LYS A 102 -6.54 -25.05 26.54
N ALA A 103 -6.30 -23.96 25.81
CA ALA A 103 -7.37 -23.13 25.24
C ALA A 103 -8.29 -23.96 24.35
N LYS A 104 -7.73 -24.80 23.48
CA LYS A 104 -8.51 -25.68 22.61
C LYS A 104 -9.38 -26.67 23.40
N ALA A 105 -8.88 -27.22 24.51
CA ALA A 105 -9.66 -28.10 25.37
C ALA A 105 -10.85 -27.37 26.02
N LEU A 106 -10.63 -26.13 26.48
CA LEU A 106 -11.68 -25.27 27.05
C LEU A 106 -12.75 -24.92 26.01
N THR A 107 -12.37 -24.60 24.77
CA THR A 107 -13.34 -24.35 23.70
C THR A 107 -14.25 -25.57 23.47
N VAL A 108 -13.68 -26.77 23.44
CA VAL A 108 -14.46 -28.01 23.26
C VAL A 108 -15.37 -28.29 24.47
N ALA A 109 -14.93 -27.97 25.69
CA ALA A 109 -15.76 -28.08 26.89
C ALA A 109 -16.96 -27.12 26.85
N ASN A 110 -16.71 -25.85 26.49
CA ASN A 110 -17.76 -24.82 26.42
C ASN A 110 -18.81 -25.14 25.35
N ILE A 111 -18.39 -25.72 24.21
CA ILE A 111 -19.33 -26.19 23.17
C ILE A 111 -20.21 -27.35 23.68
N LYS A 112 -19.65 -28.27 24.47
CA LYS A 112 -20.40 -29.39 25.05
C LYS A 112 -21.37 -28.95 26.14
N GLU A 113 -21.00 -27.98 26.97
CA GLU A 113 -21.88 -27.40 27.98
C GLU A 113 -23.04 -26.61 27.34
N ALA A 114 -22.76 -25.81 26.30
CA ALA A 114 -23.79 -25.10 25.54
C ALA A 114 -24.77 -26.06 24.83
N ALA A 115 -24.27 -27.19 24.29
CA ALA A 115 -25.11 -28.21 23.68
C ALA A 115 -25.97 -28.98 24.70
N SER A 116 -25.48 -29.14 25.95
CA SER A 116 -26.21 -29.84 27.02
C SER A 116 -27.31 -29.00 27.65
N GLN A 117 -27.23 -27.66 27.55
CA GLN A 117 -28.26 -26.72 28.02
C GLN A 117 -29.35 -26.43 26.97
N ALA A 118 -29.21 -26.93 25.74
CA ALA A 118 -30.12 -26.62 24.61
C ALA A 118 -31.14 -27.74 24.27
N ALA A 119 -31.27 -28.80 25.07
CA ALA A 119 -32.28 -29.84 24.86
C ALA A 119 -33.64 -29.42 25.46
N PRO A 120 -34.75 -29.34 24.68
CA PRO A 120 -36.07 -29.06 25.24
C PRO A 120 -36.69 -30.33 25.83
N SER A 121 -37.17 -30.23 27.07
CA SER A 121 -38.12 -31.16 27.66
C SER A 121 -39.43 -31.14 26.87
N LEU A 122 -39.80 -32.29 26.30
CA LEU A 122 -41.09 -32.54 25.69
C LEU A 122 -42.19 -32.52 26.76
N SER A 123 -43.11 -31.56 26.68
CA SER A 123 -44.45 -31.69 27.23
C SER A 123 -45.47 -31.10 26.28
N ARG A 124 -46.34 -31.98 25.80
CA ARG A 124 -47.55 -31.74 25.00
C ARG A 124 -48.41 -30.63 25.62
N ASN A 125 -48.99 -29.78 24.78
CA ASN A 125 -50.45 -29.68 24.68
C ASN A 125 -50.88 -28.94 23.42
N ASP A 126 -51.83 -29.55 22.74
CA ASP A 126 -52.64 -29.00 21.67
C ASP A 126 -53.56 -27.90 22.21
N ASN A 127 -53.68 -26.77 21.51
CA ASN A 127 -54.95 -26.34 20.93
C ASN A 127 -54.84 -25.04 20.15
N ALA A 128 -55.65 -24.99 19.10
CA ALA A 128 -55.86 -23.90 18.16
C ALA A 128 -56.37 -22.61 18.81
N VAL A 129 -56.19 -21.47 18.12
CA VAL A 129 -57.28 -20.58 17.64
C VAL A 129 -56.66 -19.36 16.93
N GLN A 130 -57.29 -19.01 15.80
CA GLN A 130 -57.09 -17.82 14.97
C GLN A 130 -57.36 -16.51 15.74
N ALA A 131 -56.66 -15.42 15.42
CA ALA A 131 -57.28 -14.18 14.91
C ALA A 131 -56.27 -13.01 14.84
N SER A 132 -56.35 -12.32 13.71
CA SER A 132 -56.06 -10.91 13.43
C SER A 132 -55.91 -9.94 14.61
N VAL A 133 -55.04 -8.93 14.46
CA VAL A 133 -55.42 -7.52 14.20
C VAL A 133 -54.17 -6.62 14.14
N THR A 134 -54.18 -5.77 13.12
CA THR A 134 -53.36 -4.60 12.80
C THR A 134 -53.33 -3.56 13.93
N ALA A 135 -52.19 -2.93 14.23
CA ALA A 135 -52.09 -1.47 14.43
C ALA A 135 -50.65 -1.02 14.74
N LYS A 136 -50.28 0.07 14.06
CA LYS A 136 -49.07 0.87 14.19
C LYS A 136 -48.93 1.50 15.59
N ALA A 137 -47.69 1.72 16.02
CA ALA A 137 -47.33 2.85 16.86
C ALA A 137 -45.91 3.33 16.48
N GLU A 138 -45.85 4.55 15.97
CA GLU A 138 -44.64 5.37 15.86
C GLU A 138 -44.17 5.76 17.28
N ASN A 139 -42.86 5.79 17.55
CA ASN A 139 -42.21 6.98 18.09
C ASN A 139 -40.68 6.86 18.31
N ILE A 140 -40.02 7.97 17.93
CA ILE A 140 -38.84 8.61 18.53
C ILE A 140 -37.49 7.88 18.38
N ALA A 141 -36.70 8.36 17.41
CA ALA A 141 -35.27 8.09 17.30
C ALA A 141 -34.48 9.31 17.80
N GLU A 142 -33.67 9.10 18.85
CA GLU A 142 -32.52 9.95 19.22
C GLU A 142 -31.21 9.29 18.75
N PRO A 143 -30.13 10.07 18.52
CA PRO A 143 -29.02 9.67 17.68
C PRO A 143 -27.90 8.97 18.46
N VAL A 144 -27.58 7.72 18.11
CA VAL A 144 -26.45 6.96 18.73
C VAL A 144 -25.46 6.42 17.69
N GLN A 145 -25.46 6.91 16.43
CA GLN A 145 -24.73 6.23 15.35
C GLN A 145 -23.46 6.91 14.78
N GLU A 146 -23.04 8.09 15.27
CA GLU A 146 -21.85 8.76 14.70
C GLU A 146 -20.52 8.33 15.34
N GLU A 147 -20.46 8.08 16.66
CA GLU A 147 -19.19 7.78 17.34
C GLU A 147 -18.63 6.38 17.04
N GLN A 148 -19.48 5.40 16.71
CA GLN A 148 -19.05 4.02 16.43
C GLN A 148 -18.51 3.85 15.00
N LYS A 149 -18.94 4.68 14.04
CA LYS A 149 -18.44 4.64 12.66
C LYS A 149 -17.02 5.23 12.53
N LEU A 150 -16.67 6.23 13.33
CA LEU A 150 -15.29 6.74 13.37
C LEU A 150 -14.31 5.74 13.97
N LYS A 151 -14.69 4.99 15.02
CA LYS A 151 -13.79 4.03 15.69
C LYS A 151 -13.36 2.86 14.81
N LYS A 152 -14.23 2.39 13.90
CA LYS A 152 -13.89 1.34 12.92
C LYS A 152 -12.86 1.81 11.88
N PHE A 153 -12.79 3.11 11.62
CA PHE A 153 -11.83 3.74 10.70
C PHE A 153 -10.43 3.91 11.30
N VAL A 154 -10.31 3.96 12.62
CA VAL A 154 -9.03 4.16 13.33
C VAL A 154 -8.23 2.86 13.48
N LEU A 155 -8.90 1.69 13.47
CA LEU A 155 -8.27 0.40 13.76
C LEU A 155 -7.42 -0.21 12.62
N ASN A 156 -7.23 0.48 11.49
CA ASN A 156 -6.36 -0.05 10.41
C ASN A 156 -5.45 0.99 9.76
N THR A 157 -5.43 2.24 10.24
CA THR A 157 -4.56 3.28 9.67
C THR A 157 -3.09 3.02 9.99
N ASP A 158 -2.77 2.44 11.15
CA ASP A 158 -1.38 2.20 11.57
C ASP A 158 -0.76 0.94 10.96
N GLU A 159 -1.57 -0.04 10.54
CA GLU A 159 -1.13 -1.20 9.76
C GLU A 159 -0.97 -0.89 8.27
N GLN A 160 -1.89 -0.11 7.69
CA GLN A 160 -1.79 0.41 6.32
C GLN A 160 -0.58 1.34 6.17
N LYS A 161 -0.40 2.29 7.13
CA LYS A 161 0.83 3.11 7.24
C LYS A 161 2.09 2.27 7.28
N LYS A 162 2.07 1.02 7.73
CA LYS A 162 3.25 0.15 7.78
C LYS A 162 3.47 -0.58 6.45
N THR A 163 2.46 -1.12 5.76
CA THR A 163 2.72 -1.83 4.48
C THR A 163 3.12 -0.90 3.34
N SER A 164 2.43 0.24 3.18
CA SER A 164 2.77 1.26 2.19
C SER A 164 4.12 1.93 2.49
N LYS A 165 4.43 2.20 3.77
CA LYS A 165 5.74 2.70 4.21
C LYS A 165 6.78 1.62 4.50
N HIS A 166 6.66 0.39 4.02
CA HIS A 166 7.76 -0.59 4.14
C HIS A 166 8.11 -1.31 2.84
N GLN A 167 7.42 -1.02 1.73
CA GLN A 167 7.95 -1.40 0.43
C GLN A 167 9.19 -0.55 0.11
N ALA A 168 10.34 -1.21 0.09
CA ALA A 168 11.57 -0.61 -0.41
C ALA A 168 11.43 -0.34 -1.90
N ALA A 169 12.07 0.73 -2.37
CA ALA A 169 12.10 1.05 -3.78
C ALA A 169 12.61 -0.15 -4.60
N MET A 170 11.81 -0.55 -5.60
CA MET A 170 12.29 -1.47 -6.63
C MET A 170 13.41 -0.78 -7.41
N GLN A 171 14.51 -1.50 -7.63
CA GLN A 171 15.65 -1.01 -8.41
C GLN A 171 15.69 -1.73 -9.76
N LEU A 172 15.64 -0.95 -10.83
CA LEU A 172 15.76 -1.44 -12.19
C LEU A 172 17.18 -1.22 -12.69
N ASN A 173 17.75 -2.27 -13.28
CA ASN A 173 18.97 -2.16 -14.06
C ASN A 173 18.63 -1.86 -15.53
N GLU A 174 19.65 -1.58 -16.34
CA GLU A 174 19.47 -1.35 -17.78
C GLU A 174 18.95 -2.60 -18.50
N LYS A 175 19.37 -3.79 -18.03
CA LYS A 175 18.97 -5.11 -18.56
C LYS A 175 17.55 -5.49 -18.10
N GLY A 176 16.56 -4.86 -18.71
CA GLY A 176 15.14 -5.10 -18.42
C GLY A 176 14.31 -3.84 -18.48
N PHE A 177 14.95 -2.67 -18.46
CA PHE A 177 14.28 -1.38 -18.55
C PHE A 177 13.36 -1.26 -19.77
N GLY A 178 13.83 -1.68 -20.95
CA GLY A 178 13.03 -1.62 -22.18
C GLY A 178 11.75 -2.45 -22.09
N ALA A 179 11.82 -3.68 -21.56
CA ALA A 179 10.65 -4.52 -21.34
C ALA A 179 9.73 -3.97 -20.23
N PHE A 180 10.30 -3.32 -19.23
CA PHE A 180 9.55 -2.76 -18.10
C PHE A 180 8.80 -1.46 -18.45
N ILE A 181 9.41 -0.58 -19.25
CA ILE A 181 8.80 0.70 -19.65
C ILE A 181 7.98 0.55 -20.95
N GLY A 182 8.37 -0.36 -21.83
CA GLY A 182 7.77 -0.54 -23.15
C GLY A 182 8.31 0.47 -24.18
N SER A 183 7.78 0.38 -25.39
CA SER A 183 8.14 1.23 -26.52
C SER A 183 6.89 1.77 -27.23
N VAL A 184 7.10 2.76 -28.09
CA VAL A 184 6.05 3.31 -28.95
C VAL A 184 6.36 2.95 -30.40
N PRO A 185 5.43 2.34 -31.15
CA PRO A 185 5.64 2.02 -32.56
C PRO A 185 5.96 3.29 -33.36
N GLY A 186 6.98 3.22 -34.23
CA GLY A 186 7.33 4.29 -35.15
C GLY A 186 8.08 5.49 -34.54
N ILE A 187 8.48 5.43 -33.26
CA ILE A 187 9.28 6.48 -32.62
C ILE A 187 10.51 5.84 -31.94
N ASP A 188 11.71 6.28 -32.32
CA ASP A 188 12.92 6.02 -31.53
C ASP A 188 13.21 7.23 -30.64
N VAL A 189 12.92 7.08 -29.35
CA VAL A 189 13.13 8.12 -28.33
C VAL A 189 14.61 8.44 -28.08
N ASN A 190 15.53 7.61 -28.59
CA ASN A 190 16.97 7.84 -28.46
C ASN A 190 17.57 8.52 -29.70
N ASP A 191 16.81 8.64 -30.78
CA ASP A 191 17.22 9.37 -31.98
C ASP A 191 16.93 10.87 -31.79
N GLN A 192 18.01 11.68 -31.80
CA GLN A 192 17.93 13.12 -31.63
C GLN A 192 17.04 13.79 -32.68
N LYS A 193 16.95 13.25 -33.91
CA LYS A 193 16.09 13.79 -34.97
C LYS A 193 14.60 13.61 -34.67
N GLN A 194 14.26 12.72 -33.74
CA GLN A 194 12.89 12.39 -33.37
C GLN A 194 12.49 12.96 -32.01
N PHE A 195 13.35 13.75 -31.37
CA PHE A 195 13.06 14.34 -30.06
C PHE A 195 11.77 15.16 -30.06
N ASP A 196 11.52 15.96 -31.10
CA ASP A 196 10.28 16.74 -31.23
C ASP A 196 9.01 15.88 -31.28
N LYS A 197 9.12 14.59 -31.59
CA LYS A 197 8.02 13.62 -31.59
C LYS A 197 8.04 12.72 -30.35
N ALA A 198 9.12 12.74 -29.57
CA ALA A 198 9.32 11.91 -28.39
C ALA A 198 8.62 12.46 -27.14
N HIS A 199 7.45 13.07 -27.33
CA HIS A 199 6.61 13.57 -26.24
C HIS A 199 5.29 12.81 -26.12
N TYR A 200 4.65 12.90 -24.96
CA TYR A 200 3.31 12.36 -24.72
C TYR A 200 2.49 13.33 -23.88
N ASN A 201 1.16 13.24 -23.96
CA ASN A 201 0.27 14.03 -23.13
C ASN A 201 -0.20 13.20 -21.92
N PRO A 202 0.23 13.50 -20.69
CA PRO A 202 -0.18 12.74 -19.50
C PRO A 202 -1.70 12.63 -19.30
N LYS A 203 -2.46 13.62 -19.79
CA LYS A 203 -3.93 13.66 -19.68
C LYS A 203 -4.63 12.59 -20.52
N GLU A 204 -3.94 12.00 -21.50
CA GLU A 204 -4.51 10.96 -22.36
C GLU A 204 -4.38 9.56 -21.75
N TYR A 205 -3.62 9.43 -20.66
CA TYR A 205 -3.29 8.17 -20.00
C TYR A 205 -3.92 8.13 -18.61
N PHE A 206 -3.90 6.94 -17.98
CA PHE A 206 -4.35 6.77 -16.60
C PHE A 206 -3.69 7.77 -15.63
N GLN A 207 -2.43 8.17 -15.91
CA GLN A 207 -1.68 9.19 -15.18
C GLN A 207 -2.50 10.47 -14.91
N GLY A 208 -3.13 11.05 -15.93
CA GLY A 208 -3.85 12.33 -15.79
C GLY A 208 -5.10 12.22 -14.92
N TYR A 209 -5.80 11.09 -14.99
CA TYR A 209 -6.97 10.82 -14.15
C TYR A 209 -6.58 10.58 -12.70
N VAL A 210 -5.50 9.83 -12.47
CA VAL A 210 -4.94 9.60 -11.13
C VAL A 210 -4.49 10.91 -10.49
N ASP A 211 -3.71 11.73 -11.20
CA ASP A 211 -3.25 13.04 -10.71
C ASP A 211 -4.44 13.95 -10.37
N SER A 212 -5.44 14.02 -11.24
CA SER A 212 -6.67 14.79 -10.99
C SER A 212 -7.44 14.26 -9.77
N ALA A 213 -7.58 12.95 -9.64
CA ALA A 213 -8.27 12.32 -8.51
C ALA A 213 -7.54 12.56 -7.18
N PHE A 214 -6.20 12.55 -7.19
CA PHE A 214 -5.38 12.85 -6.02
C PHE A 214 -5.55 14.30 -5.59
N LYS A 215 -5.49 15.24 -6.53
CA LYS A 215 -5.72 16.67 -6.25
C LYS A 215 -7.11 16.90 -5.64
N VAL A 216 -8.16 16.33 -6.22
CA VAL A 216 -9.53 16.44 -5.71
C VAL A 216 -9.66 15.80 -4.32
N SER A 217 -9.08 14.64 -4.10
CA SER A 217 -9.16 13.92 -2.81
C SER A 217 -8.42 14.66 -1.70
N ARG A 218 -7.21 15.17 -1.98
CA ARG A 218 -6.44 16.01 -1.04
C ARG A 218 -7.19 17.30 -0.71
N ALA A 219 -7.71 18.01 -1.72
CA ALA A 219 -8.46 19.25 -1.52
C ALA A 219 -9.75 19.07 -0.71
N LYS A 220 -10.42 17.92 -0.84
CA LYS A 220 -11.65 17.61 -0.10
C LYS A 220 -11.43 16.90 1.24
N GLY A 221 -10.23 16.37 1.50
CA GLY A 221 -9.91 15.63 2.72
C GLY A 221 -10.74 14.35 2.94
N GLN A 222 -11.41 13.85 1.91
CA GLN A 222 -12.35 12.72 1.98
C GLN A 222 -11.88 11.56 1.13
N ILE A 223 -12.16 10.34 1.59
CA ILE A 223 -11.89 9.12 0.83
C ILE A 223 -12.77 9.10 -0.42
N ARG A 224 -12.14 8.83 -1.55
CA ARG A 224 -12.79 8.86 -2.87
C ARG A 224 -12.40 7.65 -3.69
N GLN A 225 -13.27 7.33 -4.64
CA GLN A 225 -13.07 6.29 -5.63
C GLN A 225 -12.94 6.92 -7.01
N LEU A 226 -11.86 6.61 -7.72
CA LEU A 226 -11.74 6.84 -9.15
C LEU A 226 -12.27 5.60 -9.88
N ASN A 227 -13.42 5.75 -10.52
CA ASN A 227 -14.03 4.75 -11.37
C ASN A 227 -13.35 4.79 -12.73
N SER A 228 -12.52 3.79 -13.03
CA SER A 228 -11.66 3.81 -14.22
C SER A 228 -12.23 3.10 -15.46
N GLY A 229 -13.43 2.52 -15.34
CA GLY A 229 -13.97 1.58 -16.32
C GLY A 229 -13.21 0.24 -16.40
N TRP A 230 -12.17 0.07 -15.58
CA TRP A 230 -11.42 -1.17 -15.39
C TRP A 230 -11.54 -1.64 -13.93
N ASN A 231 -10.63 -1.21 -13.05
CA ASN A 231 -10.69 -1.47 -11.62
C ASN A 231 -10.81 -0.15 -10.83
N PRO A 232 -11.67 -0.09 -9.80
CA PRO A 232 -11.82 1.11 -8.99
C PRO A 232 -10.54 1.35 -8.18
N LEU A 233 -9.99 2.57 -8.29
CA LEU A 233 -8.88 3.03 -7.47
C LEU A 233 -9.44 3.80 -6.28
N ILE A 234 -9.12 3.36 -5.07
CA ILE A 234 -9.59 4.00 -3.84
C ILE A 234 -8.47 4.84 -3.25
N ILE A 235 -8.78 6.09 -2.90
CA ILE A 235 -7.81 7.10 -2.50
C ILE A 235 -8.09 7.49 -1.05
N PHE A 236 -7.07 7.36 -0.21
CA PHE A 236 -7.09 7.65 1.21
C PHE A 236 -6.22 8.89 1.47
N PRO A 237 -6.77 10.12 1.36
CA PRO A 237 -5.97 11.35 1.45
C PRO A 237 -5.38 11.59 2.84
N GLN A 238 -5.97 11.00 3.89
CA GLN A 238 -5.50 11.16 5.28
C GLN A 238 -4.22 10.36 5.58
N SER A 239 -4.02 9.24 4.89
CA SER A 239 -2.80 8.42 5.01
C SER A 239 -1.83 8.59 3.84
N ASP A 240 -2.20 9.39 2.83
CA ASP A 240 -1.48 9.55 1.56
C ASP A 240 -1.29 8.21 0.82
N GLU A 241 -2.35 7.41 0.79
CA GLU A 241 -2.34 6.06 0.23
C GLU A 241 -3.43 5.86 -0.82
N VAL A 242 -3.21 4.85 -1.66
CA VAL A 242 -4.20 4.31 -2.58
C VAL A 242 -4.29 2.81 -2.47
N TRP A 243 -5.46 2.27 -2.77
CA TRP A 243 -5.69 0.85 -2.91
C TRP A 243 -6.23 0.53 -4.30
N LEU A 244 -5.65 -0.49 -4.93
CA LEU A 244 -6.08 -0.99 -6.24
C LEU A 244 -5.86 -2.50 -6.32
N ASP A 245 -6.93 -3.26 -6.54
CA ASP A 245 -6.86 -4.72 -6.61
C ASP A 245 -6.44 -5.25 -7.97
N VAL A 246 -5.19 -4.97 -8.34
CA VAL A 246 -4.58 -5.44 -9.58
C VAL A 246 -3.12 -5.79 -9.33
N ASP A 247 -2.58 -6.70 -10.14
CA ASP A 247 -1.14 -6.96 -10.12
C ASP A 247 -0.33 -5.88 -10.87
N GLU A 248 0.99 -5.90 -10.67
CA GLU A 248 1.88 -4.89 -11.28
C GLU A 248 1.92 -4.99 -12.80
N SER A 249 1.77 -6.20 -13.37
CA SER A 249 1.79 -6.40 -14.82
C SER A 249 0.56 -5.76 -15.48
N GLN A 250 -0.61 -5.97 -14.87
CA GLN A 250 -1.88 -5.37 -15.25
C GLN A 250 -1.84 -3.84 -15.11
N LEU A 251 -1.36 -3.32 -13.97
CA LEU A 251 -1.23 -1.88 -13.75
C LEU A 251 -0.28 -1.24 -14.77
N ARG A 252 0.85 -1.87 -15.06
CA ARG A 252 1.80 -1.43 -16.09
C ARG A 252 1.15 -1.39 -17.46
N ALA A 253 0.49 -2.48 -17.86
CA ALA A 253 -0.18 -2.57 -19.16
C ALA A 253 -1.22 -1.46 -19.31
N PHE A 254 -2.10 -1.28 -18.32
CA PHE A 254 -3.13 -0.25 -18.34
C PHE A 254 -2.56 1.17 -18.33
N SER A 255 -1.53 1.43 -17.52
CA SER A 255 -0.88 2.75 -17.45
C SER A 255 -0.24 3.18 -18.77
N GLY A 256 0.21 2.22 -19.57
CA GLY A 256 0.81 2.45 -20.90
C GLY A 256 -0.19 2.62 -22.04
N LEU A 257 -1.50 2.53 -21.80
CA LEU A 257 -2.55 2.72 -22.81
C LEU A 257 -3.04 4.16 -22.81
N ALA A 258 -3.20 4.73 -24.02
CA ALA A 258 -3.96 5.95 -24.20
C ALA A 258 -5.45 5.62 -24.11
N ILE A 259 -6.16 6.24 -23.17
CA ILE A 259 -7.52 5.87 -22.76
C ILE A 259 -8.55 6.99 -22.96
N ASN A 260 -8.11 8.19 -23.35
CA ASN A 260 -9.00 9.33 -23.62
C ASN A 260 -10.12 9.01 -24.62
N ASN A 261 -9.83 8.26 -25.67
CA ASN A 261 -10.78 7.98 -26.75
C ASN A 261 -11.70 6.77 -26.50
N THR A 262 -11.42 5.95 -25.49
CA THR A 262 -12.13 4.67 -25.25
C THR A 262 -12.83 4.60 -23.89
N LEU A 263 -12.17 5.09 -22.84
CA LEU A 263 -12.61 4.98 -21.44
C LEU A 263 -12.74 6.34 -20.76
N GLY A 264 -12.22 7.41 -21.36
CA GLY A 264 -12.19 8.75 -20.75
C GLY A 264 -13.56 9.27 -20.33
N SER A 265 -14.62 8.96 -21.07
CA SER A 265 -16.01 9.34 -20.74
C SER A 265 -16.62 8.53 -19.58
N LYS A 266 -16.04 7.37 -19.25
CA LYS A 266 -16.47 6.52 -18.13
C LYS A 266 -15.70 6.82 -16.84
N MET A 267 -14.68 7.70 -16.91
CA MET A 267 -13.87 8.10 -15.76
C MET A 267 -14.64 9.05 -14.86
N SER A 268 -14.85 8.67 -13.60
CA SER A 268 -15.49 9.55 -12.62
C SER A 268 -14.86 9.43 -11.24
N ILE A 269 -14.91 10.51 -10.47
CA ILE A 269 -14.45 10.54 -9.09
C ILE A 269 -15.68 10.68 -8.19
N THR A 270 -15.98 9.65 -7.42
CA THR A 270 -17.13 9.63 -6.52
C THR A 270 -16.66 9.48 -5.06
N PRO A 271 -17.46 9.92 -4.08
CA PRO A 271 -17.28 9.47 -2.70
C PRO A 271 -17.31 7.94 -2.64
N LEU A 272 -16.59 7.35 -1.69
CA LEU A 272 -16.65 5.91 -1.47
C LEU A 272 -18.03 5.52 -0.92
N SER A 273 -18.70 4.54 -1.54
CA SER A 273 -20.01 4.07 -1.07
C SER A 273 -19.88 3.28 0.24
N GLN A 274 -20.97 3.16 0.99
CA GLN A 274 -20.97 2.46 2.28
C GLN A 274 -20.72 0.96 2.12
N GLU A 275 -21.21 0.37 1.03
CA GLU A 275 -21.01 -1.03 0.64
C GLU A 275 -19.55 -1.28 0.25
N ALA A 276 -18.98 -0.39 -0.57
CA ALA A 276 -17.57 -0.45 -0.94
C ALA A 276 -16.68 -0.26 0.30
N SER A 277 -17.07 0.57 1.26
CA SER A 277 -16.34 0.76 2.51
C SER A 277 -16.31 -0.49 3.39
N ALA A 278 -17.31 -1.39 3.28
CA ALA A 278 -17.40 -2.60 4.09
C ALA A 278 -16.59 -3.79 3.56
N MET A 279 -16.08 -3.70 2.32
CA MET A 279 -15.24 -4.76 1.73
C MET A 279 -13.90 -4.88 2.45
N ASP A 280 -13.56 -6.12 2.83
CA ASP A 280 -12.25 -6.48 3.36
C ASP A 280 -11.20 -6.33 2.25
N ARG A 281 -10.12 -5.60 2.53
CA ARG A 281 -9.11 -5.23 1.54
C ARG A 281 -7.79 -5.85 1.95
N THR A 282 -7.19 -6.60 1.03
CA THR A 282 -5.86 -7.16 1.24
C THR A 282 -4.84 -6.04 1.43
N LEU A 283 -4.06 -6.12 2.51
CA LEU A 283 -3.06 -5.12 2.88
C LEU A 283 -1.91 -5.00 1.86
N GLU A 284 -1.77 -5.98 0.96
CA GLU A 284 -0.73 -6.06 -0.07
C GLU A 284 -0.99 -5.17 -1.30
N ARG A 285 -2.21 -4.63 -1.44
CA ARG A 285 -2.64 -3.83 -2.59
C ARG A 285 -2.62 -2.32 -2.34
N PHE A 286 -1.99 -1.89 -1.24
CA PHE A 286 -1.81 -0.49 -0.89
C PHE A 286 -0.50 0.07 -1.46
N TYR A 287 -0.56 1.31 -1.94
CA TYR A 287 0.59 2.08 -2.40
C TYR A 287 0.56 3.47 -1.78
N SER A 288 1.72 4.07 -1.54
CA SER A 288 1.79 5.52 -1.32
C SER A 288 1.29 6.23 -2.57
N MET A 289 0.52 7.31 -2.42
CA MET A 289 0.04 8.12 -3.54
C MET A 289 1.20 8.55 -4.44
N ASP A 290 2.27 9.10 -3.88
CA ASP A 290 3.43 9.55 -4.66
C ASP A 290 4.14 8.39 -5.36
N ALA A 291 4.35 7.25 -4.68
CA ALA A 291 4.95 6.08 -5.31
C ALA A 291 4.10 5.50 -6.45
N PHE A 292 2.77 5.51 -6.28
CA PHE A 292 1.82 5.07 -7.28
C PHE A 292 1.85 5.99 -8.51
N LEU A 293 1.72 7.31 -8.32
CA LEU A 293 1.74 8.28 -9.41
C LEU A 293 3.08 8.31 -10.14
N TRP A 294 4.20 8.14 -9.42
CA TRP A 294 5.53 7.98 -10.02
C TRP A 294 5.59 6.76 -10.95
N LYS A 295 5.15 5.58 -10.50
CA LYS A 295 5.12 4.36 -11.32
C LYS A 295 4.23 4.53 -12.55
N VAL A 296 3.01 5.04 -12.36
CA VAL A 296 2.07 5.28 -13.46
C VAL A 296 2.66 6.26 -14.49
N ALA A 297 3.33 7.32 -14.06
CA ALA A 297 4.01 8.27 -14.95
C ALA A 297 5.15 7.62 -15.74
N CYS A 298 5.99 6.80 -15.08
CA CYS A 298 7.03 6.04 -15.75
C CYS A 298 6.45 5.17 -16.88
N TRP A 299 5.39 4.41 -16.62
CA TRP A 299 4.78 3.52 -17.62
C TRP A 299 4.00 4.25 -18.71
N ALA A 300 3.30 5.34 -18.39
CA ALA A 300 2.61 6.16 -19.39
C ALA A 300 3.59 6.81 -20.38
N SER A 301 4.77 7.21 -19.90
CA SER A 301 5.77 7.86 -20.73
C SER A 301 6.31 6.95 -21.84
N LYS A 302 6.49 5.65 -21.59
CA LYS A 302 7.12 4.70 -22.52
C LYS A 302 8.45 5.21 -23.10
N GLY A 303 9.24 5.93 -22.30
CA GLY A 303 10.52 6.51 -22.76
C GLY A 303 10.42 7.95 -23.29
N ARG A 304 9.22 8.53 -23.38
CA ARG A 304 8.96 9.90 -23.88
C ARG A 304 8.95 10.93 -22.74
N TYR A 305 8.98 12.21 -23.06
CA TYR A 305 8.83 13.30 -22.09
C TYR A 305 7.43 13.96 -22.15
N PRO A 306 6.96 14.65 -21.09
CA PRO A 306 5.63 15.26 -21.08
C PRO A 306 5.53 16.43 -22.07
N VAL A 307 4.41 16.56 -22.79
CA VAL A 307 4.18 17.62 -23.80
C VAL A 307 4.29 19.05 -23.26
N ASN A 308 4.17 19.24 -21.95
CA ASN A 308 4.32 20.54 -21.30
C ASN A 308 5.78 20.88 -20.94
N ILE A 309 6.75 20.05 -21.33
CA ILE A 309 8.18 20.30 -21.21
C ILE A 309 8.73 20.67 -22.59
N ASP A 310 9.27 21.88 -22.71
CA ASP A 310 10.09 22.26 -23.86
C ASP A 310 11.47 21.60 -23.72
N ILE A 311 11.82 20.71 -24.65
CA ILE A 311 13.07 19.95 -24.59
C ILE A 311 14.33 20.84 -24.66
N ASN A 312 14.19 22.04 -25.24
CA ASN A 312 15.28 22.99 -25.41
C ASN A 312 15.46 23.91 -24.21
N GLN A 313 14.54 23.87 -23.24
CA GLN A 313 14.61 24.69 -22.02
C GLN A 313 15.15 23.89 -20.83
N PRO A 314 16.03 24.49 -20.00
CA PRO A 314 16.54 23.82 -18.82
C PRO A 314 15.45 23.40 -17.84
N VAL A 315 15.57 22.17 -17.35
CA VAL A 315 14.78 21.66 -16.23
C VAL A 315 15.61 21.69 -14.96
N TYR A 316 14.94 21.91 -13.83
CA TYR A 316 15.56 21.85 -12.51
C TYR A 316 14.78 20.88 -11.61
N LEU A 317 15.46 20.47 -10.55
CA LEU A 317 14.89 19.65 -9.50
C LEU A 317 14.68 20.53 -8.26
N ARG A 318 13.44 20.61 -7.78
CA ARG A 318 13.08 21.37 -6.56
C ARG A 318 13.67 20.73 -5.32
N ASN A 319 13.52 19.40 -5.23
CA ASN A 319 13.91 18.60 -4.09
C ASN A 319 14.37 17.21 -4.57
N TRP A 320 15.27 16.60 -3.81
CA TRP A 320 15.70 15.22 -4.06
C TRP A 320 14.52 14.24 -3.98
N PRO A 321 14.24 13.41 -5.00
CA PRO A 321 13.17 12.43 -4.91
C PRO A 321 13.45 11.37 -3.85
N ASN A 322 12.40 10.89 -3.18
CA ASN A 322 12.53 9.91 -2.11
C ASN A 322 12.83 8.50 -2.65
N PHE A 323 14.07 8.22 -3.06
CA PHE A 323 14.49 6.90 -3.59
C PHE A 323 14.47 5.75 -2.58
N THR A 324 14.10 6.00 -1.32
CA THR A 324 13.77 4.90 -0.39
C THR A 324 12.38 4.31 -0.67
N ARG A 325 11.54 5.04 -1.42
CA ARG A 325 10.13 4.71 -1.73
C ARG A 325 9.83 4.66 -3.23
N LEU A 326 10.40 5.58 -3.99
CA LEU A 326 10.11 5.73 -5.41
C LEU A 326 10.90 4.71 -6.23
N LEU A 327 10.27 4.15 -7.26
CA LEU A 327 10.92 3.26 -8.23
C LEU A 327 12.23 3.91 -8.74
N VAL A 328 13.35 3.22 -8.56
CA VAL A 328 14.67 3.68 -9.01
C VAL A 328 14.92 3.10 -10.40
N THR A 329 14.74 3.92 -11.43
CA THR A 329 15.09 3.57 -12.81
C THR A 329 16.60 3.74 -13.04
N PRO A 330 17.18 3.17 -14.13
CA PRO A 330 18.60 3.32 -14.42
C PRO A 330 19.05 4.79 -14.41
N HIS A 331 20.21 5.04 -13.81
CA HIS A 331 20.84 6.36 -13.68
C HIS A 331 20.07 7.43 -12.89
N THR A 332 18.93 7.09 -12.28
CA THR A 332 18.10 8.02 -11.48
C THR A 332 18.91 8.86 -10.48
N MET A 333 19.83 8.24 -9.74
CA MET A 333 20.69 8.94 -8.78
C MET A 333 21.66 9.91 -9.46
N ARG A 334 22.25 9.52 -10.61
CA ARG A 334 23.17 10.36 -11.39
C ARG A 334 22.46 11.56 -11.99
N ILE A 335 21.26 11.35 -12.54
CA ILE A 335 20.41 12.41 -13.08
C ILE A 335 20.03 13.40 -11.98
N SER A 336 19.61 12.90 -10.81
CA SER A 336 19.25 13.75 -9.67
C SER A 336 20.44 14.56 -9.17
N ALA A 337 21.60 13.93 -8.97
CA ALA A 337 22.83 14.60 -8.55
C ALA A 337 23.24 15.71 -9.52
N LEU A 338 23.11 15.45 -10.82
CA LEU A 338 23.42 16.43 -11.85
C LEU A 338 22.47 17.64 -11.80
N LEU A 339 21.16 17.41 -11.63
CA LEU A 339 20.15 18.47 -11.57
C LEU A 339 20.19 19.30 -10.28
N ILE A 340 20.72 18.74 -9.19
CA ILE A 340 21.00 19.50 -7.95
C ILE A 340 22.14 20.51 -8.17
N GLN A 341 23.10 20.21 -9.05
CA GLN A 341 24.19 21.14 -9.35
C GLN A 341 23.74 22.33 -10.22
N GLY A 342 22.67 22.16 -10.99
CA GLY A 342 22.06 23.26 -11.72
C GLY A 342 21.09 22.81 -12.80
N PRO A 343 20.23 23.72 -13.30
CA PRO A 343 19.27 23.42 -14.35
C PRO A 343 19.95 23.05 -15.68
N ARG A 344 19.43 22.03 -16.38
CA ARG A 344 19.98 21.56 -17.67
C ARG A 344 18.88 21.10 -18.61
N THR A 345 19.12 21.17 -19.92
CA THR A 345 18.18 20.60 -20.90
C THR A 345 18.22 19.07 -20.85
N LEU A 346 17.12 18.42 -21.24
CA LEU A 346 17.03 16.96 -21.25
C LEU A 346 18.13 16.30 -22.11
N PRO A 347 18.44 16.78 -23.33
CA PRO A 347 19.55 16.27 -24.14
C PRO A 347 20.91 16.46 -23.47
N ASN A 348 21.17 17.61 -22.85
CA ASN A 348 22.44 17.87 -22.17
C ASN A 348 22.67 16.93 -20.98
N ILE A 349 21.61 16.58 -20.24
CA ILE A 349 21.70 15.58 -19.15
C ILE A 349 22.13 14.22 -19.71
N ALA A 350 21.55 13.79 -20.83
CA ALA A 350 21.89 12.51 -21.46
C ALA A 350 23.34 12.50 -21.95
N GLU A 351 23.78 13.58 -22.59
CA GLU A 351 25.13 13.79 -23.10
C GLU A 351 26.17 13.80 -21.98
N VAL A 352 26.00 14.63 -20.95
CA VAL A 352 26.95 14.78 -19.83
C VAL A 352 27.11 13.47 -19.04
N LEU A 353 26.04 12.69 -18.92
CA LEU A 353 26.08 11.43 -18.20
C LEU A 353 26.48 10.24 -19.08
N ASP A 354 26.61 10.41 -20.39
CA ASP A 354 26.83 9.34 -21.38
C ASP A 354 25.79 8.23 -21.23
N ILE A 355 24.50 8.60 -21.27
CA ILE A 355 23.36 7.69 -21.13
C ILE A 355 22.31 7.91 -22.21
N LYS A 356 21.46 6.92 -22.44
CA LYS A 356 20.36 7.04 -23.41
C LYS A 356 19.33 8.10 -22.96
N PRO A 357 18.84 8.97 -23.88
CA PRO A 357 17.85 10.01 -23.58
C PRO A 357 16.59 9.48 -22.89
N GLN A 358 16.12 8.29 -23.26
CA GLN A 358 14.95 7.65 -22.66
C GLN A 358 15.00 7.55 -21.12
N TYR A 359 16.19 7.38 -20.52
CA TYR A 359 16.33 7.31 -19.06
C TYR A 359 16.04 8.66 -18.42
N VAL A 360 16.51 9.74 -19.05
CA VAL A 360 16.25 11.12 -18.63
C VAL A 360 14.77 11.44 -18.81
N PHE A 361 14.19 11.09 -19.96
CA PHE A 361 12.80 11.43 -20.28
C PHE A 361 11.82 10.76 -19.30
N VAL A 362 12.03 9.48 -18.96
CA VAL A 362 11.23 8.76 -17.96
C VAL A 362 11.38 9.37 -16.57
N PHE A 363 12.62 9.66 -16.16
CA PHE A 363 12.89 10.28 -14.86
C PHE A 363 12.18 11.64 -14.74
N ILE A 364 12.33 12.52 -15.74
CA ILE A 364 11.68 13.84 -15.75
C ILE A 364 10.15 13.71 -15.78
N SER A 365 9.60 12.75 -16.53
CA SER A 365 8.16 12.51 -16.57
C SER A 365 7.58 12.19 -15.18
N ALA A 366 8.26 11.33 -14.42
CA ALA A 366 7.85 10.96 -13.07
C ALA A 366 8.15 12.06 -12.04
N ALA A 367 9.27 12.77 -12.17
CA ALA A 367 9.58 13.89 -11.29
C ALA A 367 8.60 15.06 -11.48
N CYS A 368 8.20 15.36 -12.73
CA CYS A 368 7.19 16.38 -13.01
C CYS A 368 5.80 15.99 -12.49
N SER A 369 5.43 14.70 -12.52
CA SER A 369 4.11 14.26 -12.01
C SER A 369 3.95 14.48 -10.51
N LEU A 370 5.05 14.38 -9.76
CA LEU A 370 5.09 14.70 -8.33
C LEU A 370 5.40 16.17 -8.03
N GLY A 371 5.56 17.01 -9.06
CA GLY A 371 5.97 18.41 -8.89
C GLY A 371 7.40 18.59 -8.36
N LEU A 372 8.23 17.55 -8.40
CA LEU A 372 9.63 17.58 -7.99
C LEU A 372 10.54 18.25 -9.02
N ALA A 373 10.14 18.25 -10.29
CA ALA A 373 10.86 18.92 -11.38
C ALA A 373 10.01 19.99 -12.07
N GLY A 374 10.66 21.00 -12.63
CA GLY A 374 10.02 22.06 -13.41
C GLY A 374 10.99 22.69 -14.41
N GLN A 375 10.47 23.59 -15.26
CA GLN A 375 11.30 24.36 -16.19
C GLN A 375 11.56 25.76 -15.67
N VAL A 376 12.75 26.26 -15.98
CA VAL A 376 13.15 27.64 -15.71
C VAL A 376 12.25 28.59 -16.50
N LYS A 377 11.70 29.64 -15.85
CA LYS A 377 10.72 30.56 -16.47
C LYS A 377 11.16 32.02 -16.56
N ARG A 378 12.16 32.46 -15.78
CA ARG A 378 12.62 33.86 -15.75
C ARG A 378 14.02 33.96 -16.32
N GLU A 379 14.31 35.01 -17.09
CA GLU A 379 15.66 35.27 -17.62
C GLU A 379 16.73 35.37 -16.51
N ALA A 380 16.36 35.87 -15.32
CA ALA A 380 17.26 35.91 -14.16
C ALA A 380 17.66 34.52 -13.65
N ASP A 381 16.82 33.50 -13.85
CA ASP A 381 17.12 32.12 -13.48
C ASP A 381 18.04 31.44 -14.53
N VAL A 382 18.12 31.98 -15.75
CA VAL A 382 19.03 31.52 -16.82
C VAL A 382 20.45 32.04 -16.62
N LEU A 383 20.61 33.17 -15.92
CA LEU A 383 21.91 33.81 -15.63
C LEU A 383 22.77 33.00 -14.65
N VAL A 384 22.19 32.04 -13.91
CA VAL A 384 22.97 31.00 -13.23
C VAL A 384 23.30 29.92 -14.26
N GLN A 385 24.31 30.20 -15.11
CA GLN A 385 24.85 29.18 -15.98
C GLN A 385 25.30 27.99 -15.11
N SER A 386 24.68 26.83 -15.34
CA SER A 386 25.14 25.59 -14.72
C SER A 386 26.63 25.43 -15.02
N PRO A 387 27.48 25.22 -14.01
CA PRO A 387 28.92 25.13 -14.23
C PRO A 387 29.21 24.06 -15.29
N GLU A 388 30.12 24.37 -16.22
CA GLU A 388 30.60 23.38 -17.18
C GLU A 388 31.21 22.21 -16.43
N ILE A 389 30.56 21.05 -16.52
CA ILE A 389 31.15 19.82 -16.00
C ILE A 389 32.16 19.37 -17.03
N LYS A 390 33.41 19.79 -16.84
CA LYS A 390 34.52 19.27 -17.62
C LYS A 390 34.59 17.77 -17.40
N SER A 391 34.60 16.99 -18.49
CA SER A 391 34.88 15.57 -18.40
C SER A 391 36.23 15.40 -17.69
N ASN A 392 36.24 14.57 -16.64
CA ASN A 392 37.43 14.42 -15.83
C ASN A 392 38.46 13.65 -16.68
N LYS A 393 39.38 14.37 -17.33
CA LYS A 393 40.43 13.80 -18.20
C LYS A 393 41.34 12.82 -17.46
N ASN A 394 41.32 12.87 -16.13
CA ASN A 394 41.98 11.90 -15.27
C ASN A 394 41.08 10.68 -15.11
N GLN A 395 41.00 9.88 -16.17
CA GLN A 395 40.61 8.48 -16.09
C GLN A 395 41.49 7.79 -15.04
N GLY A 396 40.97 7.68 -13.82
CA GLY A 396 41.68 7.02 -12.72
C GLY A 396 42.08 5.60 -13.12
N LEU A 397 43.11 5.06 -12.47
CA LEU A 397 43.64 3.71 -12.71
C LEU A 397 42.54 2.65 -12.94
N LEU A 398 41.46 2.73 -12.18
CA LEU A 398 40.31 1.83 -12.29
C LEU A 398 39.55 1.93 -13.62
N SER A 399 39.35 3.14 -14.18
CA SER A 399 38.67 3.27 -15.47
C SER A 399 39.54 2.80 -16.63
N ARG A 400 40.87 2.95 -16.52
CA ARG A 400 41.86 2.38 -17.46
C ARG A 400 41.87 0.87 -17.43
N ILE A 401 41.81 0.26 -16.25
CA ILE A 401 41.72 -1.20 -16.12
C ILE A 401 40.39 -1.70 -16.70
N LEU A 402 39.29 -1.00 -16.44
CA LEU A 402 37.97 -1.35 -16.96
C LEU A 402 37.84 -1.18 -18.48
N SER A 403 38.50 -0.20 -19.10
CA SER A 403 38.49 -0.03 -20.57
C SER A 403 39.24 -1.16 -21.27
N VAL A 404 40.39 -1.57 -20.71
CA VAL A 404 41.19 -2.71 -21.18
C VAL A 404 40.41 -4.01 -21.07
N LEU A 405 39.76 -4.25 -19.93
CA LEU A 405 38.94 -5.46 -19.71
C LEU A 405 37.68 -5.50 -20.60
N ARG A 406 37.16 -4.34 -21.02
CA ARG A 406 36.03 -4.23 -21.94
C ARG A 406 36.43 -4.29 -23.42
N GLY A 407 37.71 -4.54 -23.73
CA GLY A 407 38.19 -4.69 -25.10
C GLY A 407 38.17 -3.42 -25.96
N LYS A 408 37.96 -2.25 -25.33
CA LYS A 408 38.08 -0.97 -26.03
C LYS A 408 39.55 -0.53 -25.94
N LYS A 409 40.29 -0.66 -27.04
CA LYS A 409 41.66 -0.12 -27.13
C LYS A 409 41.63 1.39 -26.83
N ALA A 410 42.59 1.81 -26.01
CA ALA A 410 42.79 3.19 -25.57
C ALA A 410 43.10 4.14 -26.72
#